data_AF-A0A0C3J4J0-F1
#
_entry.id   AF-A0A0C3J4J0-F1
#
_cell.length_a   1.000
_cell.length_b   1.000
_cell.length_c   1.000
_cell.angle_alpha   90.00
_cell.angle_beta   90.00
_cell.angle_gamma   90.00
#
_symmetry.space_group_name_H-M   'P 1'
#
loop_
_entity.id
_entity.type
_entity.pdbx_description
1 polymer ?
#
loop_
_entity_poly.entity_id
_entity_poly.type
_entity_poly.pdbx_seq_one_letter_code
_entity_poly.pdbx_strand_id
1 'polypeptide(L)'
;MPGGPIRPSAFEIADLNTRTVYEATNLPMGRCFSPVVFRGNTAQLTIAFINTGGDILTGNGVATPHTGIWARETTLPTESNSSSVIEVKGARKISTAIDPSDEKLKLMDLAQGADECGHYVEEELAKGYSTDELAFSHTSQGAAFVNFLHVYYAHNINASTASWSKSGKASLGLTGLGLDGGHGDVFRGDRTVIGRLLRYLSCLQVLTLHTVPVFHLSTRLNAIQKDTTIFGIVCVRNLLYATEIVVYDESEISRLRWEAKVHATSANREVVTFINATILTIENVELSADLTAGGT
;
A
#
# COMPACT_ATOMS: atom_id res chain seq x y z
N MET A 1 9.04 31.23 20.70
CA MET A 1 9.15 29.81 21.05
C MET A 1 9.89 29.11 19.93
N PRO A 2 10.92 28.29 20.19
CA PRO A 2 11.54 27.48 19.16
C PRO A 2 10.45 26.58 18.58
N GLY A 3 10.21 26.67 17.26
CA GLY A 3 9.26 25.80 16.59
C GLY A 3 9.63 24.34 16.88
N GLY A 4 8.67 23.55 17.37
CA GLY A 4 8.88 22.12 17.51
C GLY A 4 9.33 21.54 16.17
N PRO A 5 10.21 20.51 16.17
CA PRO A 5 10.66 19.90 14.93
C PRO A 5 9.43 19.46 14.12
N ILE A 6 9.37 19.90 12.86
CA ILE A 6 8.36 19.45 11.90
C ILE A 6 8.43 17.93 11.90
N ARG A 7 7.34 17.28 12.32
CA ARG A 7 7.31 15.82 12.33
C ARG A 7 7.36 15.32 10.89
N PRO A 8 8.37 14.53 10.52
CA PRO A 8 8.43 13.91 9.21
C PRO A 8 7.27 12.91 9.06
N SER A 9 7.07 12.45 7.84
CA SER A 9 6.08 11.45 7.47
C SER A 9 6.10 10.24 8.41
N ALA A 10 4.92 9.73 8.72
CA ALA A 10 4.73 8.53 9.53
C ALA A 10 3.70 7.62 8.82
N PHE A 11 3.74 6.33 9.12
CA PHE A 11 2.63 5.41 8.86
C PHE A 11 2.44 4.52 10.07
N GLU A 12 1.27 3.90 10.16
CA GLU A 12 0.90 3.05 11.27
C GLU A 12 1.00 1.58 10.88
N ILE A 13 1.50 0.75 11.81
CA ILE A 13 1.57 -0.70 11.67
C ILE A 13 0.66 -1.32 12.72
N ALA A 14 -0.43 -1.95 12.28
CA ALA A 14 -1.31 -2.70 13.15
C ALA A 14 -0.82 -4.16 13.30
N ASP A 15 -0.46 -4.58 14.51
CA ASP A 15 -0.27 -6.00 14.84
C ASP A 15 -1.59 -6.59 15.30
N LEU A 16 -2.24 -7.36 14.42
CA LEU A 16 -3.54 -7.98 14.69
C LEU A 16 -3.50 -9.04 15.80
N ASN A 17 -2.32 -9.61 16.10
CA ASN A 17 -2.20 -10.61 17.18
C ASN A 17 -2.22 -9.94 18.55
N THR A 18 -1.51 -8.82 18.69
CA THR A 18 -1.46 -8.05 19.95
C THR A 18 -2.55 -7.00 20.04
N ARG A 19 -3.24 -6.72 18.92
CA ARG A 19 -4.23 -5.63 18.76
C ARG A 19 -3.63 -4.28 19.10
N THR A 20 -2.39 -4.05 18.68
CA THR A 20 -1.64 -2.83 18.94
C THR A 20 -1.32 -2.14 17.63
N VAL A 21 -1.38 -0.80 17.63
CA VAL A 21 -0.96 0.04 16.50
C VAL A 21 0.34 0.73 16.88
N TYR A 22 1.30 0.66 15.97
CA TYR A 22 2.62 1.29 16.12
C TYR A 22 2.80 2.40 15.10
N GLU A 23 3.06 3.62 15.56
CA GLU A 23 3.48 4.76 14.72
C GLU A 23 4.95 4.55 14.32
N ALA A 24 5.19 4.36 13.02
CA ALA A 24 6.52 4.23 12.46
C ALA A 24 7.12 5.61 12.16
N THR A 25 8.18 5.95 12.88
CA THR A 25 8.85 7.27 12.78
C THR A 25 10.23 7.17 12.12
N ASN A 26 10.88 8.32 11.93
CA ASN A 26 12.19 8.45 11.29
C ASN A 26 12.17 8.04 9.79
N LEU A 27 11.04 8.27 9.10
CA LEU A 27 10.94 8.05 7.65
C LEU A 27 11.58 9.20 6.87
N PRO A 28 12.02 8.97 5.61
CA PRO A 28 12.45 10.04 4.72
C PRO A 28 11.32 11.08 4.57
N MET A 29 11.69 12.36 4.42
CA MET A 29 10.70 13.39 4.07
C MET A 29 10.06 13.07 2.72
N GLY A 30 8.74 13.24 2.63
CA GLY A 30 7.95 12.96 1.43
C GLY A 30 6.74 12.08 1.73
N ARG A 31 5.89 11.83 0.74
CA ARG A 31 4.71 11.00 0.94
C ARG A 31 5.07 9.53 0.73
N CYS A 32 4.80 8.72 1.75
CA CYS A 32 4.98 7.27 1.68
C CYS A 32 3.70 6.62 1.14
N PHE A 33 3.85 5.73 0.15
CA PHE A 33 2.77 4.98 -0.47
C PHE A 33 3.04 3.48 -0.41
N SER A 34 1.95 2.71 -0.42
CA SER A 34 1.95 1.25 -0.55
C SER A 34 2.97 0.56 0.36
N PRO A 35 2.96 0.80 1.68
CA PRO A 35 3.90 0.14 2.58
C PRO A 35 3.65 -1.36 2.57
N VAL A 36 4.70 -2.12 2.35
CA VAL A 36 4.73 -3.58 2.43
C VAL A 36 5.58 -3.96 3.63
N VAL A 37 5.00 -4.76 4.53
CA VAL A 37 5.70 -5.27 5.72
C VAL A 37 6.01 -6.74 5.50
N PHE A 38 7.28 -7.09 5.60
CA PHE A 38 7.76 -8.46 5.59
C PHE A 38 8.28 -8.83 6.99
N ARG A 39 7.78 -9.93 7.54
CA ARG A 39 8.27 -10.53 8.78
C ARG A 39 8.98 -11.84 8.41
N GLY A 40 10.29 -11.90 8.67
CA GLY A 40 11.07 -13.13 8.55
C GLY A 40 10.85 -14.08 9.74
N ASN A 41 11.78 -15.01 9.97
CA ASN A 41 11.77 -15.89 11.15
C ASN A 41 12.20 -15.18 12.45
N THR A 42 12.53 -13.90 12.37
CA THR A 42 13.00 -13.05 13.47
C THR A 42 11.92 -12.04 13.88
N ALA A 43 12.07 -11.43 15.07
CA ALA A 43 11.23 -10.30 15.50
C ALA A 43 11.43 -9.03 14.64
N GLN A 44 12.48 -9.01 13.82
CA GLN A 44 12.76 -7.94 12.88
C GLN A 44 11.74 -7.94 11.73
N LEU A 45 11.23 -6.76 11.43
CA LEU A 45 10.39 -6.46 10.28
C LEU A 45 11.22 -5.70 9.24
N THR A 46 11.05 -6.06 7.98
CA THR A 46 11.49 -5.23 6.86
C THR A 46 10.28 -4.50 6.30
N ILE A 47 10.37 -3.19 6.14
CA ILE A 47 9.32 -2.37 5.57
C ILE A 47 9.84 -1.78 4.26
N ALA A 48 9.11 -2.02 3.18
CA ALA A 48 9.35 -1.39 1.89
C ALA A 48 8.21 -0.43 1.56
N PHE A 49 8.50 0.73 0.97
CA PHE A 49 7.49 1.71 0.57
C PHE A 49 7.99 2.58 -0.57
N ILE A 50 7.07 3.22 -1.28
CA ILE A 50 7.39 4.22 -2.30
C ILE A 50 7.36 5.58 -1.62
N ASN A 51 8.45 6.33 -1.70
CA ASN A 51 8.47 7.73 -1.27
C ASN A 51 8.37 8.62 -2.50
N THR A 52 7.48 9.61 -2.49
CA THR A 52 7.41 10.64 -3.53
C THR A 52 7.57 12.03 -2.94
N GLY A 53 8.10 12.96 -3.74
CA GLY A 53 8.09 14.39 -3.42
C GLY A 53 6.73 15.03 -3.76
N GLY A 54 6.30 15.97 -2.93
CA GLY A 54 5.08 16.79 -3.14
C GLY A 54 3.75 16.02 -3.13
N ASP A 55 2.64 16.74 -3.24
CA ASP A 55 1.34 16.23 -3.63
C ASP A 55 0.63 17.14 -4.68
N ILE A 56 -0.56 16.73 -5.12
CA ILE A 56 -1.40 17.49 -6.07
C ILE A 56 -1.74 18.90 -5.54
N LEU A 57 -1.79 19.09 -4.22
CA LEU A 57 -2.18 20.34 -3.55
C LEU A 57 -0.98 21.25 -3.24
N THR A 58 0.21 20.71 -3.00
CA THR A 58 1.44 21.45 -2.71
C THR A 58 2.25 21.78 -3.96
N GLY A 59 1.91 21.14 -5.09
CA GLY A 59 2.66 21.23 -6.34
C GLY A 59 4.12 20.75 -6.21
N ASN A 60 4.92 21.04 -7.23
CA ASN A 60 6.36 20.72 -7.27
C ASN A 60 7.23 21.62 -6.35
N GLY A 61 6.61 22.48 -5.54
CA GLY A 61 7.30 23.53 -4.77
C GLY A 61 7.97 23.07 -3.47
N VAL A 62 7.63 21.87 -2.97
CA VAL A 62 8.31 21.29 -1.80
C VAL A 62 9.58 20.59 -2.28
N ALA A 63 10.71 20.96 -1.69
CA ALA A 63 12.01 20.35 -1.97
C ALA A 63 11.89 18.82 -2.04
N THR A 64 12.50 18.25 -3.07
CA THR A 64 12.32 16.88 -3.57
C THR A 64 13.50 15.95 -3.22
N PRO A 65 13.95 15.83 -1.95
CA PRO A 65 15.00 14.88 -1.66
C PRO A 65 14.41 13.46 -1.69
N HIS A 66 14.83 12.71 -2.71
CA HIS A 66 14.87 11.24 -2.71
C HIS A 66 13.56 10.46 -2.95
N THR A 67 12.79 10.83 -3.99
CA THR A 67 11.74 9.97 -4.57
C THR A 67 12.31 8.61 -4.99
N GLY A 68 11.59 7.53 -4.71
CA GLY A 68 11.91 6.17 -5.13
C GLY A 68 11.41 5.10 -4.16
N ILE A 69 11.86 3.87 -4.36
CA ILE A 69 11.57 2.75 -3.45
C ILE A 69 12.55 2.81 -2.29
N TRP A 70 12.04 2.65 -1.08
CA TRP A 70 12.81 2.61 0.15
C TRP A 70 12.56 1.29 0.87
N ALA A 71 13.62 0.76 1.48
CA ALA A 71 13.52 -0.37 2.40
C ALA A 71 14.18 -0.01 3.72
N ARG A 72 13.59 -0.46 4.83
CA ARG A 72 14.12 -0.28 6.18
C ARG A 72 13.84 -1.48 7.05
N GLU A 73 14.57 -1.56 8.16
CA GLU A 73 14.37 -2.57 9.19
C GLU A 73 13.86 -1.92 10.48
N THR A 74 12.94 -2.60 11.16
CA THR A 74 12.48 -2.24 12.50
C THR A 74 12.24 -3.51 13.31
N THR A 75 11.99 -3.39 14.60
CA THR A 75 11.65 -4.52 15.47
C THR A 75 10.45 -4.10 16.29
N LEU A 76 9.38 -4.90 16.24
CA LEU A 76 8.24 -4.61 17.10
C LEU A 76 8.61 -4.91 18.55
N PRO A 77 8.22 -4.04 19.49
CA PRO A 77 8.42 -4.33 20.89
C PRO A 77 7.59 -5.55 21.30
N THR A 78 8.15 -6.36 22.19
CA THR A 78 7.53 -7.60 22.69
C THR A 78 6.77 -7.38 24.00
N GLU A 79 6.99 -6.26 24.68
CA GLU A 79 6.40 -5.96 25.99
C GLU A 79 5.21 -5.00 25.86
N SER A 80 4.11 -5.29 26.55
CA SER A 80 2.84 -4.52 26.50
C SER A 80 2.93 -3.08 27.02
N ASN A 81 4.06 -2.68 27.61
CA ASN A 81 4.27 -1.36 28.21
C ASN A 81 5.15 -0.43 27.37
N SER A 82 5.59 -0.86 26.19
CA SER A 82 6.41 -0.03 25.31
C SER A 82 5.58 1.07 24.63
N SER A 83 6.20 2.22 24.41
CA SER A 83 5.72 3.29 23.53
C SER A 83 5.08 2.72 22.25
N SER A 84 3.93 3.28 21.84
CA SER A 84 3.30 3.01 20.53
C SER A 84 4.11 3.56 19.36
N VAL A 85 5.26 4.18 19.61
CA VAL A 85 6.16 4.70 18.58
C VAL A 85 7.31 3.74 18.35
N ILE A 86 7.45 3.25 17.12
CA ILE A 86 8.61 2.48 16.68
C ILE A 86 9.50 3.36 15.80
N GLU A 87 10.80 3.29 16.06
CA GLU A 87 11.79 3.96 15.23
C GLU A 87 12.18 3.05 14.06
N VAL A 88 12.08 3.55 12.83
CA VAL A 88 12.51 2.80 11.65
C VAL A 88 13.98 3.10 11.36
N LYS A 89 14.86 2.11 11.48
CA LYS A 89 16.31 2.28 11.36
C LYS A 89 16.82 1.87 9.97
N GLY A 90 17.97 2.42 9.59
CA GLY A 90 18.70 1.99 8.39
C GLY A 90 17.96 2.26 7.08
N ALA A 91 17.49 3.50 6.88
CA ALA A 91 16.98 3.94 5.58
C ALA A 91 17.93 3.59 4.47
N ARG A 92 17.47 2.83 3.47
CA ARG A 92 18.17 2.80 2.19
C ARG A 92 17.19 2.97 1.05
N LYS A 93 17.55 3.87 0.15
CA LYS A 93 16.91 3.98 -1.15
C LYS A 93 17.38 2.78 -1.97
N ILE A 94 16.44 2.04 -2.53
CA ILE A 94 16.72 0.97 -3.47
C ILE A 94 16.87 1.62 -4.84
N SER A 95 18.08 1.57 -5.40
CA SER A 95 18.30 2.02 -6.77
C SER A 95 17.71 0.97 -7.69
N THR A 96 16.69 1.34 -8.44
CA THR A 96 16.01 0.44 -9.37
C THR A 96 15.94 1.10 -10.73
N ALA A 97 16.25 0.35 -11.78
CA ALA A 97 15.98 0.76 -13.16
C ALA A 97 14.54 0.41 -13.56
N ILE A 98 13.58 0.59 -12.63
CA ILE A 98 12.16 0.34 -12.92
C ILE A 98 11.68 1.45 -13.84
N ASP A 99 11.41 1.07 -15.09
CA ASP A 99 10.61 1.88 -15.99
C ASP A 99 9.16 1.79 -15.52
N PRO A 100 8.50 2.89 -15.13
CA PRO A 100 7.09 2.87 -14.72
C PRO A 100 6.14 2.41 -15.84
N SER A 101 6.63 2.33 -17.08
CA SER A 101 5.90 1.79 -18.23
C SER A 101 6.05 0.27 -18.37
N ASP A 102 6.88 -0.38 -17.55
CA ASP A 102 7.11 -1.81 -17.61
C ASP A 102 5.94 -2.57 -16.96
N GLU A 103 5.31 -3.46 -17.72
CA GLU A 103 4.17 -4.28 -17.29
C GLU A 103 4.60 -5.56 -16.53
N LYS A 104 5.86 -5.60 -16.09
CA LYS A 104 6.51 -6.78 -15.51
C LYS A 104 6.63 -6.67 -14.00
N LEU A 105 6.27 -7.75 -13.31
CA LEU A 105 6.63 -7.95 -11.92
C LEU A 105 8.03 -8.56 -11.84
N LYS A 106 8.95 -7.80 -11.26
CA LYS A 106 10.31 -8.25 -10.99
C LYS A 106 10.49 -8.47 -9.48
N LEU A 107 11.09 -9.59 -9.11
CA LEU A 107 11.65 -9.82 -7.80
C LEU A 107 13.00 -9.14 -7.73
N MET A 108 13.27 -8.50 -6.61
CA MET A 108 14.59 -7.97 -6.31
C MET A 108 15.16 -8.72 -5.10
N ASP A 109 16.30 -9.38 -5.29
CA ASP A 109 16.96 -10.07 -4.18
C ASP A 109 17.80 -9.08 -3.37
N LEU A 110 17.20 -8.57 -2.29
CA LEU A 110 17.86 -7.64 -1.37
C LEU A 110 18.95 -8.31 -0.52
N ALA A 111 18.98 -9.65 -0.42
CA ALA A 111 19.94 -10.38 0.41
C ALA A 111 21.32 -10.49 -0.24
N GLN A 112 21.38 -10.51 -1.58
CA GLN A 112 22.63 -10.50 -2.33
C GLN A 112 23.35 -9.15 -2.26
N GLY A 113 22.66 -8.10 -1.79
CA GLY A 113 23.15 -6.73 -1.83
C GLY A 113 23.11 -6.15 -3.24
N ALA A 114 23.49 -4.88 -3.33
CA ALA A 114 23.62 -4.20 -4.61
C ALA A 114 25.01 -4.43 -5.21
N ASP A 115 25.10 -4.39 -6.55
CA ASP A 115 26.36 -4.39 -7.30
C ASP A 115 27.12 -3.05 -7.13
N GLU A 116 28.26 -2.93 -7.81
CA GLU A 116 29.12 -1.73 -7.76
C GLU A 116 28.41 -0.45 -8.26
N CYS A 117 27.33 -0.58 -9.02
CA CYS A 117 26.50 0.51 -9.52
C CYS A 117 25.26 0.77 -8.65
N GLY A 118 25.05 -0.01 -7.59
CA GLY A 118 23.88 0.10 -6.73
C GLY A 118 22.65 -0.65 -7.26
N HIS A 119 22.78 -1.43 -8.33
CA HIS A 119 21.68 -2.26 -8.85
C HIS A 119 21.61 -3.58 -8.10
N TYR A 120 20.40 -4.07 -7.87
CA TYR A 120 20.19 -5.39 -7.29
C TYR A 120 19.90 -6.40 -8.40
N VAL A 121 20.13 -7.67 -8.13
CA VAL A 121 19.73 -8.75 -9.03
C VAL A 121 18.20 -8.76 -9.14
N GLU A 122 17.71 -8.55 -10.36
CA GLU A 122 16.29 -8.59 -10.70
C GLU A 122 15.95 -9.91 -11.41
N GLU A 123 14.88 -10.58 -10.97
CA GLU A 123 14.30 -11.76 -11.62
C GLU A 123 12.87 -11.43 -12.05
N GLU A 124 12.54 -11.56 -13.34
CA GLU A 124 11.16 -11.45 -13.79
C GLU A 124 10.36 -12.66 -13.28
N LEU A 125 9.28 -12.43 -12.54
CA LEU A 125 8.46 -13.51 -11.98
C LEU A 125 7.17 -13.73 -12.76
N ALA A 126 6.53 -12.62 -13.11
CA ALA A 126 5.24 -12.61 -13.76
C ALA A 126 5.10 -11.33 -14.59
N LYS A 127 4.25 -11.38 -15.60
CA LYS A 127 3.85 -10.22 -16.39
C LYS A 127 2.34 -10.09 -16.33
N GLY A 128 1.81 -8.87 -16.30
CA GLY A 128 0.37 -8.61 -16.30
C GLY A 128 -0.01 -7.64 -17.41
N TYR A 129 -1.01 -7.99 -18.23
CA TYR A 129 -1.54 -7.08 -19.25
C TYR A 129 -2.77 -6.33 -18.73
N SER A 130 -2.71 -5.00 -18.74
CA SER A 130 -3.77 -4.13 -18.21
C SER A 130 -4.10 -4.49 -16.74
N THR A 131 -3.08 -4.69 -15.91
CA THR A 131 -3.25 -4.98 -14.48
C THR A 131 -2.83 -3.76 -13.67
N ASP A 132 -3.68 -3.36 -12.72
CA ASP A 132 -3.39 -2.23 -11.83
C ASP A 132 -2.46 -2.67 -10.68
N GLU A 133 -2.58 -3.93 -10.27
CA GLU A 133 -1.77 -4.54 -9.22
C GLU A 133 -1.46 -5.99 -9.58
N LEU A 134 -0.29 -6.48 -9.14
CA LEU A 134 0.17 -7.83 -9.40
C LEU A 134 0.98 -8.34 -8.20
N ALA A 135 0.54 -9.46 -7.64
CA ALA A 135 1.21 -10.16 -6.56
C ALA A 135 1.53 -11.59 -7.00
N PHE A 136 2.68 -12.13 -6.59
CA PHE A 136 3.13 -13.46 -6.98
C PHE A 136 3.50 -14.33 -5.77
N SER A 137 3.19 -15.63 -5.86
CA SER A 137 3.57 -16.64 -4.89
C SER A 137 4.46 -17.69 -5.54
N HIS A 138 5.73 -17.76 -5.11
CA HIS A 138 6.63 -18.85 -5.53
C HIS A 138 6.15 -20.22 -5.06
N THR A 139 5.50 -20.30 -3.90
CA THR A 139 5.06 -21.57 -3.30
C THR A 139 3.98 -22.23 -4.14
N SER A 140 3.00 -21.44 -4.60
CA SER A 140 1.92 -21.94 -5.46
C SER A 140 2.19 -21.75 -6.96
N GLN A 141 3.32 -21.13 -7.30
CA GLN A 141 3.65 -20.65 -8.65
C GLN A 141 2.46 -19.90 -9.29
N GLY A 142 1.76 -19.08 -8.50
CA GLY A 142 0.56 -18.40 -8.93
C GLY A 142 0.66 -16.90 -8.77
N ALA A 143 -0.13 -16.16 -9.54
CA ALA A 143 -0.21 -14.72 -9.48
C ALA A 143 -1.65 -14.27 -9.19
N ALA A 144 -1.81 -13.34 -8.26
CA ALA A 144 -3.03 -12.59 -8.04
C ALA A 144 -2.88 -11.20 -8.66
N PHE A 145 -3.93 -10.69 -9.30
CA PHE A 145 -3.87 -9.36 -9.92
C PHE A 145 -5.23 -8.67 -9.96
N VAL A 146 -5.18 -7.34 -9.95
CA VAL A 146 -6.35 -6.48 -10.07
C VAL A 146 -6.48 -5.98 -11.50
N ASN A 147 -7.69 -6.05 -12.05
CA ASN A 147 -8.05 -5.38 -13.30
C ASN A 147 -9.50 -4.91 -13.24
N PHE A 148 -9.74 -3.62 -13.50
CA PHE A 148 -11.06 -2.99 -13.40
C PHE A 148 -11.73 -3.25 -12.04
N LEU A 149 -10.97 -3.11 -10.96
CA LEU A 149 -11.39 -3.42 -9.58
C LEU A 149 -11.78 -4.89 -9.35
N HIS A 150 -11.58 -5.80 -10.29
CA HIS A 150 -11.78 -7.23 -10.07
C HIS A 150 -10.46 -7.90 -9.76
N VAL A 151 -10.47 -8.74 -8.73
CA VAL A 151 -9.33 -9.55 -8.33
C VAL A 151 -9.40 -10.91 -9.01
N TYR A 152 -8.31 -11.28 -9.66
CA TYR A 152 -8.14 -12.59 -10.29
C TYR A 152 -6.95 -13.33 -9.71
N TYR A 153 -6.98 -14.65 -9.81
CA TYR A 153 -5.84 -15.51 -9.51
C TYR A 153 -5.61 -16.50 -10.64
N ALA A 154 -4.37 -16.58 -11.11
CA ALA A 154 -3.93 -17.53 -12.10
C ALA A 154 -2.88 -18.49 -11.51
N HIS A 155 -3.01 -19.76 -11.82
CA HIS A 155 -2.08 -20.81 -11.39
C HIS A 155 -0.98 -21.01 -12.44
N ASN A 156 0.17 -21.53 -12.01
CA ASN A 156 1.30 -21.91 -12.86
C ASN A 156 1.79 -20.75 -13.77
N ILE A 157 1.83 -19.54 -13.21
CA ILE A 157 2.35 -18.36 -13.88
C ILE A 157 3.87 -18.39 -13.88
N ASN A 158 4.45 -17.96 -14.98
CA ASN A 158 5.89 -17.78 -15.16
C ASN A 158 6.15 -16.46 -15.91
N ALA A 159 7.41 -16.05 -15.97
CA ALA A 159 7.84 -14.83 -16.66
C ALA A 159 7.51 -14.82 -18.16
N SER A 160 7.48 -15.98 -18.82
CA SER A 160 7.23 -16.05 -20.26
C SER A 160 5.75 -15.94 -20.63
N THR A 161 4.85 -16.06 -19.66
CA THR A 161 3.40 -16.06 -19.89
C THR A 161 2.75 -14.90 -19.14
N ALA A 162 2.29 -13.90 -19.88
CA ALA A 162 1.58 -12.78 -19.29
C ALA A 162 0.18 -13.18 -18.81
N SER A 163 -0.16 -12.69 -17.62
CA SER A 163 -1.47 -12.83 -17.02
C SER A 163 -2.44 -11.82 -17.63
N TRP A 164 -3.65 -12.27 -17.97
CA TRP A 164 -4.68 -11.41 -18.56
C TRP A 164 -6.08 -11.90 -18.17
N SER A 165 -7.01 -10.97 -17.94
CA SER A 165 -8.42 -11.27 -17.65
C SER A 165 -9.41 -10.96 -18.77
N LYS A 166 -8.96 -10.42 -19.92
CA LYS A 166 -9.88 -10.14 -21.04
C LYS A 166 -10.31 -11.42 -21.74
N SER A 167 -11.61 -11.51 -22.05
CA SER A 167 -12.19 -12.66 -22.75
C SER A 167 -11.46 -12.96 -24.07
N GLY A 168 -11.31 -14.25 -24.39
CA GLY A 168 -10.57 -14.76 -25.55
C GLY A 168 -9.04 -14.81 -25.38
N LYS A 169 -8.48 -14.09 -24.41
CA LYS A 169 -7.04 -14.13 -24.07
C LYS A 169 -6.77 -14.34 -22.58
N ALA A 170 -7.80 -14.69 -21.81
CA ALA A 170 -7.67 -14.92 -20.40
C ALA A 170 -6.69 -16.08 -20.12
N SER A 171 -5.89 -15.95 -19.08
CA SER A 171 -4.96 -17.01 -18.68
C SER A 171 -5.70 -18.32 -18.37
N LEU A 172 -5.08 -19.45 -18.70
CA LEU A 172 -5.70 -20.75 -18.47
C LEU A 172 -5.92 -20.97 -16.96
N GLY A 173 -7.14 -21.34 -16.58
CA GLY A 173 -7.48 -21.55 -15.16
C GLY A 173 -7.54 -20.26 -14.34
N LEU A 174 -7.71 -19.11 -15.01
CA LEU A 174 -7.97 -17.84 -14.34
C LEU A 174 -9.20 -17.96 -13.46
N THR A 175 -9.05 -17.53 -12.22
CA THR A 175 -10.08 -17.62 -11.19
C THR A 175 -10.47 -16.22 -10.73
N GLY A 176 -11.74 -15.85 -10.87
CA GLY A 176 -12.26 -14.62 -10.28
C GLY A 176 -12.44 -14.78 -8.78
N LEU A 177 -11.73 -13.97 -7.98
CA LEU A 177 -11.85 -14.00 -6.53
C LEU A 177 -12.90 -12.99 -6.02
N GLY A 178 -13.27 -11.98 -6.82
CA GLY A 178 -14.00 -10.77 -6.41
C GLY A 178 -15.48 -10.74 -6.78
N LEU A 179 -16.38 -10.72 -5.79
CA LEU A 179 -17.81 -10.39 -5.97
C LEU A 179 -18.04 -8.88 -6.03
N ASP A 180 -17.48 -8.16 -5.05
CA ASP A 180 -17.77 -6.74 -4.80
C ASP A 180 -16.62 -5.82 -5.25
N GLY A 181 -15.80 -6.31 -6.19
CA GLY A 181 -14.55 -5.69 -6.57
C GLY A 181 -13.45 -5.82 -5.50
N GLY A 182 -12.42 -4.97 -5.56
CA GLY A 182 -11.31 -4.91 -4.62
C GLY A 182 -10.03 -4.30 -5.20
N HIS A 183 -9.13 -3.93 -4.30
CA HIS A 183 -7.75 -3.52 -4.57
C HIS A 183 -6.86 -3.99 -3.39
N GLY A 184 -5.55 -3.82 -3.49
CA GLY A 184 -4.59 -4.23 -2.47
C GLY A 184 -4.48 -5.74 -2.31
N ASP A 185 -4.18 -6.47 -3.39
CA ASP A 185 -3.96 -7.91 -3.33
C ASP A 185 -2.62 -8.25 -2.69
N VAL A 186 -2.65 -9.09 -1.66
CA VAL A 186 -1.45 -9.54 -0.95
C VAL A 186 -1.48 -11.04 -0.69
N PHE A 187 -0.32 -11.67 -0.72
CA PHE A 187 -0.16 -13.02 -0.17
C PHE A 187 0.20 -12.92 1.30
N ARG A 188 -0.38 -13.80 2.13
CA ARG A 188 0.13 -14.06 3.48
C ARG A 188 1.60 -14.47 3.41
N GLY A 189 2.39 -14.25 4.47
CA GLY A 189 3.84 -14.52 4.45
C GLY A 189 4.24 -15.94 4.04
N ASP A 190 3.40 -16.95 4.33
CA ASP A 190 3.59 -18.35 3.90
C ASP A 190 3.11 -18.62 2.45
N ARG A 191 2.49 -17.61 1.84
CA ARG A 191 2.00 -17.53 0.46
C ARG A 191 0.92 -18.55 0.11
N THR A 192 0.23 -19.07 1.13
CA THR A 192 -0.85 -20.05 0.98
C THR A 192 -2.24 -19.42 1.00
N VAL A 193 -2.33 -18.15 1.37
CA VAL A 193 -3.58 -17.39 1.48
C VAL A 193 -3.44 -16.09 0.71
N ILE A 194 -4.41 -15.81 -0.15
CA ILE A 194 -4.57 -14.51 -0.82
C ILE A 194 -5.47 -13.68 0.08
N GLY A 195 -5.03 -12.49 0.45
CA GLY A 195 -5.79 -11.49 1.17
C GLY A 195 -6.02 -10.28 0.28
N ARG A 196 -7.17 -9.63 0.45
CA ARG A 196 -7.44 -8.32 -0.15
C ARG A 196 -8.31 -7.48 0.76
N LEU A 197 -8.15 -6.17 0.67
CA LEU A 197 -8.95 -5.22 1.43
C LEU A 197 -10.08 -4.68 0.57
N LEU A 198 -11.30 -4.75 1.10
CA LEU A 198 -12.46 -4.10 0.54
C LEU A 198 -12.87 -2.94 1.43
N ARG A 199 -13.07 -1.77 0.81
CA ARG A 199 -13.65 -0.62 1.49
C ARG A 199 -15.14 -0.57 1.19
N TYR A 200 -15.96 -0.87 2.18
CA TYR A 200 -17.41 -0.77 2.06
C TYR A 200 -17.88 0.63 2.44
N LEU A 201 -18.42 1.38 1.46
CA LEU A 201 -19.10 2.68 1.62
C LEU A 201 -18.27 3.78 2.30
N SER A 202 -18.14 4.94 1.63
CA SER A 202 -17.29 6.07 2.05
C SER A 202 -17.57 6.63 3.46
N CYS A 203 -18.71 6.33 4.08
CA CYS A 203 -19.14 6.91 5.35
C CYS A 203 -18.90 6.03 6.59
N LEU A 204 -18.70 4.72 6.43
CA LEU A 204 -18.39 3.80 7.53
C LEU A 204 -16.93 3.39 7.37
N GLN A 205 -16.08 3.69 8.35
CA GLN A 205 -14.66 3.29 8.38
C GLN A 205 -14.50 1.78 8.64
N VAL A 206 -15.33 0.97 7.99
CA VAL A 206 -15.33 -0.48 8.09
C VAL A 206 -14.59 -1.02 6.87
N LEU A 207 -13.43 -1.61 7.12
CA LEU A 207 -12.65 -2.34 6.13
C LEU A 207 -13.01 -3.81 6.26
N THR A 208 -13.19 -4.52 5.15
CA THR A 208 -13.36 -5.98 5.18
C THR A 208 -12.17 -6.63 4.50
N LEU A 209 -11.43 -7.44 5.25
CA LEU A 209 -10.36 -8.27 4.72
C LEU A 209 -10.97 -9.58 4.21
N HIS A 210 -10.95 -9.77 2.89
CA HIS A 210 -11.33 -11.04 2.28
C HIS A 210 -10.08 -11.89 2.14
N THR A 211 -10.15 -13.14 2.60
CA THR A 211 -9.06 -14.11 2.43
C THR A 211 -9.55 -15.37 1.76
N VAL A 212 -8.70 -15.95 0.91
CA VAL A 212 -8.95 -17.21 0.21
C VAL A 212 -7.70 -18.08 0.30
N PRO A 213 -7.78 -19.27 0.91
CA PRO A 213 -6.67 -20.22 0.86
C PRO A 213 -6.51 -20.78 -0.55
N VAL A 214 -5.30 -20.63 -1.10
CA VAL A 214 -4.95 -21.01 -2.48
C VAL A 214 -5.20 -22.49 -2.73
N PHE A 215 -4.94 -23.35 -1.75
CA PHE A 215 -5.14 -24.79 -1.90
C PHE A 215 -6.62 -25.19 -2.10
N HIS A 216 -7.59 -24.35 -1.68
CA HIS A 216 -8.99 -24.63 -1.99
C HIS A 216 -9.33 -24.31 -3.46
N LEU A 217 -8.61 -23.39 -4.10
CA LEU A 217 -8.82 -23.05 -5.50
C LEU A 217 -8.49 -24.24 -6.42
N SER A 218 -7.44 -25.00 -6.11
CA SER A 218 -7.05 -26.17 -6.90
C SER A 218 -8.11 -27.28 -6.87
N THR A 219 -8.83 -27.45 -5.75
CA THR A 219 -9.95 -28.41 -5.65
C THR A 219 -11.12 -28.05 -6.57
N ARG A 220 -11.19 -26.80 -7.03
CA ARG A 220 -12.25 -26.26 -7.89
C ARG A 220 -11.81 -26.02 -9.33
N LEU A 221 -10.56 -26.34 -9.68
CA LEU A 221 -9.95 -25.98 -10.98
C LEU A 221 -10.79 -26.46 -12.18
N ASN A 222 -11.33 -27.69 -12.13
CA ASN A 222 -12.17 -28.22 -13.20
C ASN A 222 -13.47 -27.43 -13.42
N ALA A 223 -14.06 -26.89 -12.34
CA ALA A 223 -15.26 -26.06 -12.44
C ALA A 223 -14.91 -24.66 -12.98
N ILE A 224 -13.80 -24.09 -12.49
CA ILE A 224 -13.29 -22.79 -12.92
C ILE A 224 -12.94 -22.80 -14.42
N GLN A 225 -12.25 -23.84 -14.89
CA GLN A 225 -11.85 -23.96 -16.31
C GLN A 225 -13.05 -24.08 -17.26
N LYS A 226 -14.18 -24.62 -16.78
CA LYS A 226 -15.41 -24.71 -17.57
C LYS A 226 -16.20 -23.40 -17.58
N ASP A 227 -15.96 -22.53 -16.61
CA ASP A 227 -16.62 -21.24 -16.45
C ASP A 227 -15.77 -20.13 -17.09
N THR A 228 -15.97 -19.93 -18.39
CA THR A 228 -15.27 -18.91 -19.17
C THR A 228 -15.92 -17.54 -19.11
N THR A 229 -17.11 -17.41 -18.51
CA THR A 229 -17.88 -16.16 -18.50
C THR A 229 -17.62 -15.33 -17.25
N ILE A 230 -17.50 -15.98 -16.09
CA ILE A 230 -17.30 -15.32 -14.79
C ILE A 230 -16.15 -15.95 -13.99
N PHE A 231 -15.30 -16.74 -14.66
CA PHE A 231 -14.04 -17.27 -14.12
C PHE A 231 -14.21 -18.03 -12.80
N GLY A 232 -15.31 -18.77 -12.66
CA GLY A 232 -15.56 -19.64 -11.50
C GLY A 232 -15.95 -18.90 -10.22
N ILE A 233 -16.33 -17.62 -10.28
CA ILE A 233 -16.67 -16.80 -9.11
C ILE A 233 -17.73 -17.46 -8.20
N VAL A 234 -18.74 -18.12 -8.79
CA VAL A 234 -19.80 -18.82 -8.05
C VAL A 234 -19.22 -19.95 -7.19
N CYS A 235 -18.17 -20.60 -7.70
CA CYS A 235 -17.50 -21.70 -7.02
C CYS A 235 -16.61 -21.19 -5.87
N VAL A 236 -15.99 -20.02 -6.04
CA VAL A 236 -15.07 -19.43 -5.07
C VAL A 236 -15.79 -18.64 -3.97
N ARG A 237 -17.02 -18.18 -4.22
CA ARG A 237 -17.81 -17.40 -3.25
C ARG A 237 -17.84 -18.03 -1.85
N ASN A 238 -17.99 -19.34 -1.77
CA ASN A 238 -18.08 -20.06 -0.50
C ASN A 238 -16.72 -20.39 0.14
N LEU A 239 -15.63 -19.99 -0.51
CA LEU A 239 -14.25 -20.13 -0.01
C LEU A 239 -13.70 -18.81 0.56
N LEU A 240 -14.45 -17.72 0.42
CA LEU A 240 -14.08 -16.40 0.94
C LEU A 240 -14.35 -16.34 2.44
N TYR A 241 -13.30 -16.05 3.20
CA TYR A 241 -13.42 -15.66 4.60
C TYR A 241 -13.36 -14.14 4.69
N ALA A 242 -14.43 -13.52 5.19
CA ALA A 242 -14.50 -12.09 5.42
C ALA A 242 -14.23 -11.78 6.89
N THR A 243 -13.26 -10.90 7.15
CA THR A 243 -12.97 -10.37 8.48
C THR A 243 -13.21 -8.88 8.48
N GLU A 244 -14.09 -8.41 9.35
CA GLU A 244 -14.31 -6.99 9.56
C GLU A 244 -13.14 -6.40 10.37
N ILE A 245 -12.57 -5.31 9.84
CA ILE A 245 -11.52 -4.52 10.45
C ILE A 245 -12.11 -3.14 10.69
N VAL A 246 -12.33 -2.84 11.96
CA VAL A 246 -12.74 -1.50 12.38
C VAL A 246 -11.49 -0.74 12.77
N VAL A 247 -11.21 0.33 12.03
CA VAL A 247 -10.11 1.24 12.34
C VAL A 247 -10.73 2.51 12.91
N TYR A 248 -10.27 2.90 14.09
CA TYR A 248 -10.68 4.14 14.74
C TYR A 248 -9.57 5.16 14.56
N ASP A 249 -9.73 6.03 13.57
CA ASP A 249 -8.82 7.14 13.36
C ASP A 249 -9.41 8.40 13.96
N GLU A 250 -8.60 9.14 14.72
CA GLU A 250 -8.95 10.51 15.05
C GLU A 250 -9.02 11.32 13.75
N SER A 251 -10.14 11.98 13.49
CA SER A 251 -10.24 12.80 12.28
C SER A 251 -9.15 13.88 12.31
N GLU A 252 -8.54 14.17 11.16
CA GLU A 252 -7.56 15.27 11.05
C GLU A 252 -8.12 16.58 11.61
N ILE A 253 -9.42 16.82 11.46
CA ILE A 253 -10.10 17.98 12.05
C ILE A 253 -10.08 17.92 13.59
N SER A 254 -10.34 16.77 14.18
CA SER A 254 -10.26 16.56 15.63
C SER A 254 -8.83 16.76 16.14
N ARG A 255 -7.83 16.15 15.47
CA ARG A 255 -6.40 16.32 15.78
C ARG A 255 -5.99 17.79 15.71
N LEU A 256 -6.29 18.46 14.60
CA LEU A 256 -5.95 19.88 14.40
C LEU A 256 -6.64 20.79 15.42
N ARG A 257 -7.90 20.51 15.78
CA ARG A 257 -8.61 21.24 16.86
C ARG A 257 -7.94 21.03 18.21
N TRP A 258 -7.49 19.82 18.51
CA TRP A 258 -6.76 19.53 19.74
C TRP A 258 -5.41 20.25 19.77
N GLU A 259 -4.63 20.20 18.71
CA GLU A 259 -3.34 20.91 18.59
C GLU A 259 -3.53 22.43 18.74
N ALA A 260 -4.55 23.00 18.07
CA ALA A 260 -4.90 24.40 18.21
C ALA A 260 -5.25 24.77 19.67
N LYS A 261 -6.00 23.91 20.38
CA LYS A 261 -6.32 24.11 21.80
C LYS A 261 -5.08 24.12 22.69
N VAL A 262 -4.10 23.27 22.41
CA VAL A 262 -2.84 23.17 23.17
C VAL A 262 -1.96 24.42 22.94
N HIS A 263 -1.99 24.98 21.74
CA HIS A 263 -1.14 26.12 21.35
C HIS A 263 -1.80 27.49 21.49
N ALA A 264 -3.12 27.57 21.67
CA ALA A 264 -3.84 28.84 21.85
C ALA A 264 -3.55 29.49 23.21
N THR A 265 -2.85 30.62 23.20
CA THR A 265 -2.60 31.45 24.39
C THR A 265 -3.76 32.38 24.75
N SER A 266 -4.81 32.45 23.92
CA SER A 266 -5.95 33.36 24.05
C SER A 266 -7.30 32.63 24.10
N ALA A 267 -8.38 33.37 24.35
CA ALA A 267 -9.75 32.83 24.52
C ALA A 267 -10.35 32.19 23.25
N ASN A 268 -9.73 32.35 22.07
CA ASN A 268 -10.22 31.78 20.81
C ASN A 268 -9.56 30.42 20.51
N ARG A 269 -9.94 29.38 21.26
CA ARG A 269 -9.32 28.04 21.23
C ARG A 269 -9.86 27.08 20.16
N GLU A 270 -10.79 27.52 19.32
CA GLU A 270 -11.50 26.65 18.36
C GLU A 270 -11.27 26.99 16.89
N VAL A 271 -10.49 28.04 16.61
CA VAL A 271 -10.19 28.47 15.24
C VAL A 271 -8.78 28.05 14.88
N VAL A 272 -8.66 27.18 13.87
CA VAL A 272 -7.40 26.96 13.16
C VAL A 272 -7.32 28.05 12.10
N THR A 273 -6.35 28.95 12.21
CA THR A 273 -6.10 30.01 11.22
C THR A 273 -4.79 29.70 10.50
N PHE A 274 -4.84 29.62 9.18
CA PHE A 274 -3.65 29.48 8.35
C PHE A 274 -3.14 30.88 8.02
N ILE A 275 -2.19 31.39 8.82
CA ILE A 275 -1.62 32.73 8.63
C ILE A 275 -0.45 32.64 7.66
N ASN A 276 -0.39 33.56 6.70
CA ASN A 276 0.63 33.59 5.64
C ASN A 276 0.61 32.34 4.75
N ALA A 277 -0.57 31.78 4.51
CA ALA A 277 -0.71 30.71 3.54
C ALA A 277 -0.59 31.27 2.12
N THR A 278 0.16 30.57 1.27
CA THR A 278 0.05 30.76 -0.18
C THR A 278 -1.01 29.80 -0.68
N ILE A 279 -2.14 30.34 -1.12
CA ILE A 279 -3.28 29.57 -1.61
C ILE A 279 -3.21 29.56 -3.13
N LEU A 280 -3.26 28.38 -3.73
CA LEU A 280 -3.38 28.21 -5.16
C LEU A 280 -4.77 27.64 -5.47
N THR A 281 -5.60 28.41 -6.17
CA THR A 281 -6.85 27.90 -6.75
C THR A 281 -6.57 27.30 -8.13
N ILE A 282 -7.54 26.63 -8.74
CA ILE A 282 -7.43 26.11 -10.12
C ILE A 282 -8.64 26.59 -10.92
N GLU A 283 -9.08 27.82 -10.65
CA GLU A 283 -10.33 28.36 -11.21
C GLU A 283 -10.08 28.96 -12.59
N ASN A 284 -8.94 29.64 -12.77
CA ASN A 284 -8.67 30.43 -13.96
C ASN A 284 -7.64 29.79 -14.90
N VAL A 285 -6.96 28.73 -14.47
CA VAL A 285 -5.88 28.04 -15.22
C VAL A 285 -4.69 28.98 -15.48
N GLU A 286 -4.60 30.09 -14.74
CA GLU A 286 -3.55 31.10 -14.86
C GLU A 286 -2.92 31.32 -13.48
N LEU A 287 -1.63 30.98 -13.35
CA LEU A 287 -0.92 31.02 -12.06
C LEU A 287 -1.01 32.38 -11.36
N SER A 288 -0.91 33.48 -12.11
CA SER A 288 -1.03 34.85 -11.57
C SER A 288 -2.41 35.18 -11.02
N ALA A 289 -3.46 34.60 -11.61
CA ALA A 289 -4.84 34.82 -11.18
C ALA A 289 -5.25 33.88 -10.03
N ASP A 290 -4.64 32.70 -9.99
CA ASP A 290 -4.99 31.64 -9.06
C ASP A 290 -4.12 31.63 -7.78
N LEU A 291 -2.96 32.28 -7.79
CA LEU A 291 -2.03 32.31 -6.65
C LEU A 291 -2.30 33.53 -5.75
N THR A 292 -2.82 33.28 -4.55
CA THR A 292 -2.95 34.28 -3.48
C THR A 292 -1.83 34.10 -2.45
N ALA A 293 -0.89 35.04 -2.42
CA ALA A 293 0.17 35.06 -1.41
C ALA A 293 -0.30 35.78 -0.13
N GLY A 294 0.08 35.27 1.04
CA GLY A 294 -0.18 35.93 2.32
C GLY A 294 -1.65 35.87 2.78
N GLY A 295 -2.40 34.87 2.34
CA GLY A 295 -3.77 34.64 2.81
C GLY A 295 -3.83 34.37 4.31
N THR A 296 -4.95 34.75 4.93
CA THR A 296 -5.34 34.46 6.32
C THR A 296 -6.70 33.81 6.37
#